data_AF-A0A315VX84-F1
#
_entry.id   AF-A0A315VX84-F1
#
_cell.length_a   1.000
_cell.length_b   1.000
_cell.length_c   1.000
_cell.angle_alpha   90.00
_cell.angle_beta   90.00
_cell.angle_gamma   90.00
#
_symmetry.space_group_name_H-M   'P 1'
#
loop_
_entity.id
_entity.type
_entity.pdbx_description
1 polymer ?
#
loop_
_entity_poly.entity_id
_entity_poly.type
_entity_poly.pdbx_seq_one_letter_code
_entity_poly.pdbx_strand_id
1 'polypeptide(L)'
;MKPQDIIAGKSSLWIFGYGSLVWKPDFKYKRSEVGYIEGYKRRFWHGDNFHRGNDESPGRVVTLIEDDDATTWGVAFEVSGSQLEESLKYLNVRETVRGGYVTKMVDFFPHGEDRSPVHALVYIATTDNPLYLGPASPEEIGAQIAVCKGKTGHNLEYLLRLAEFMRSSCPHVEDHHLFAIETAALTVVSYLLAAHVSGIHSEQQVRNQSVPSSSSPGAARALALPGCAVVAMVVAVGQLRVGAVAGGRYFGEGRGASAGVEGGACGQSRQGGLQGAGGGGGEAG
;
A
#
# COMPACT_ATOMS: atom_id res chain seq x y z
N MET A 1 0.10 15.12 19.64
CA MET A 1 1.47 15.53 19.28
C MET A 1 1.51 15.71 17.78
N LYS A 2 2.05 16.80 17.23
CA LYS A 2 2.11 16.94 15.76
C LYS A 2 3.27 16.06 15.25
N PRO A 3 3.18 15.46 14.05
CA PRO A 3 4.28 14.65 13.51
C PRO A 3 5.62 15.39 13.43
N GLN A 4 5.58 16.72 13.28
CA GLN A 4 6.75 17.59 13.26
C GLN A 4 7.49 17.62 14.61
N ASP A 5 6.77 17.48 15.73
CA ASP A 5 7.34 17.49 17.08
C ASP A 5 8.11 16.18 17.36
N ILE A 6 7.69 15.07 16.75
CA ILE A 6 8.32 13.74 16.86
C ILE A 6 9.71 13.71 16.20
N ILE A 7 9.94 14.64 15.27
CA ILE A 7 11.06 14.64 14.33
C ILE A 7 12.09 15.71 14.67
N ALA A 8 11.77 16.64 15.56
CA ALA A 8 12.71 17.63 16.06
C ALA A 8 13.97 16.93 16.64
N GLY A 9 15.07 16.99 15.91
CA GLY A 9 16.37 16.42 16.29
C GLY A 9 16.70 15.02 15.73
N LYS A 10 15.84 14.39 14.91
CA LYS A 10 16.12 13.07 14.31
C LYS A 10 16.53 13.19 12.84
N SER A 11 17.65 12.55 12.47
CA SER A 11 18.17 12.50 11.09
C SER A 11 17.53 11.39 10.23
N SER A 12 16.80 10.47 10.86
CA SER A 12 16.07 9.39 10.22
C SER A 12 14.84 8.97 11.04
N LEU A 13 13.81 8.48 10.34
CA LEU A 13 12.56 7.98 10.93
C LEU A 13 12.15 6.68 10.22
N TRP A 14 11.59 5.73 10.97
CA TRP A 14 10.90 4.58 10.40
C TRP A 14 9.40 4.86 10.30
N ILE A 15 8.78 4.50 9.18
CA ILE A 15 7.33 4.58 9.00
C ILE A 15 6.79 3.16 8.87
N PHE A 16 5.86 2.77 9.74
CA PHE A 16 5.25 1.44 9.70
C PHE A 16 3.97 1.44 8.85
N GLY A 17 3.93 0.52 7.89
CA GLY A 17 2.81 0.27 7.00
C GLY A 17 2.13 -1.06 7.29
N TYR A 18 0.84 -1.02 7.59
CA TYR A 18 0.00 -2.20 7.85
C TYR A 18 -1.14 -2.39 6.82
N GLY A 19 -1.31 -1.43 5.91
CA GLY A 19 -2.31 -1.41 4.84
C GLY A 19 -1.64 -1.21 3.47
N SER A 20 -2.11 -0.25 2.66
CA SER A 20 -1.60 -0.06 1.28
C SER A 20 -0.10 0.17 1.15
N LEU A 21 0.54 0.69 2.20
CA LEU A 21 1.98 0.94 2.21
C LEU A 21 2.81 -0.34 2.00
N VAL A 22 2.29 -1.53 2.33
CA VAL A 22 3.05 -2.78 2.17
C VAL A 22 3.34 -3.13 0.70
N TRP A 23 2.55 -2.60 -0.25
CA TRP A 23 2.80 -2.77 -1.69
C TRP A 23 2.91 -1.45 -2.46
N LYS A 24 2.43 -0.34 -1.90
CA LYS A 24 2.38 0.97 -2.54
C LYS A 24 2.73 2.07 -1.54
N PRO A 25 4.02 2.22 -1.19
CA PRO A 25 4.46 3.26 -0.26
C PRO A 25 4.28 4.67 -0.84
N ASP A 26 4.44 4.87 -2.16
CA ASP A 26 4.31 6.17 -2.84
C ASP A 26 5.24 7.29 -2.30
N PHE A 27 6.34 6.93 -1.61
CA PHE A 27 7.40 7.85 -1.17
C PHE A 27 8.79 7.21 -1.29
N LYS A 28 9.84 8.04 -1.29
CA LYS A 28 11.24 7.59 -1.32
C LYS A 28 11.68 7.15 0.07
N TYR A 29 12.32 6.00 0.16
CA TYR A 29 12.89 5.46 1.39
C TYR A 29 14.26 4.83 1.12
N LYS A 30 15.07 4.73 2.16
CA LYS A 30 16.43 4.18 2.10
C LYS A 30 16.45 2.66 2.11
N ARG A 31 15.65 2.05 2.98
CA ARG A 31 15.41 0.60 3.04
C ARG A 31 14.07 0.29 3.67
N SER A 32 13.60 -0.95 3.50
CA SER A 32 12.38 -1.44 4.12
C SER A 32 12.59 -2.81 4.73
N GLU A 33 11.85 -3.11 5.79
CA GLU A 33 11.97 -4.33 6.58
C GLU A 33 10.57 -4.88 6.88
N VAL A 34 10.36 -6.18 6.68
CA VAL A 34 9.14 -6.88 7.14
C VAL A 34 9.28 -7.13 8.63
N GLY A 35 8.18 -7.03 9.37
CA GLY A 35 8.13 -7.28 10.81
C GLY A 35 6.77 -6.95 11.39
N TYR A 36 6.70 -6.76 12.70
CA TYR A 36 5.43 -6.51 13.39
C TYR A 36 5.52 -5.39 14.42
N ILE A 37 4.35 -4.91 14.81
CA ILE A 37 4.14 -4.08 16.00
C ILE A 37 3.22 -4.85 16.96
N GLU A 38 3.30 -4.52 18.24
CA GLU A 38 2.48 -5.10 19.31
C GLU A 38 1.41 -4.09 19.79
N GLY A 39 0.37 -4.56 20.47
CA GLY A 39 -0.69 -3.73 21.05
C GLY A 39 -1.77 -3.29 20.06
N TYR A 40 -1.77 -3.84 18.83
CA TYR A 40 -2.74 -3.48 17.80
C TYR A 40 -3.18 -4.66 16.96
N LYS A 41 -4.48 -4.70 16.66
CA LYS A 41 -5.09 -5.57 15.66
C LYS A 41 -5.50 -4.81 14.41
N ARG A 42 -5.20 -5.37 13.24
CA ARG A 42 -5.63 -4.85 11.94
C ARG A 42 -7.09 -5.19 11.63
N ARG A 43 -7.93 -4.21 11.27
CA ARG A 43 -9.35 -4.41 10.96
C ARG A 43 -9.84 -3.58 9.78
N PHE A 44 -10.67 -4.17 8.92
CA PHE A 44 -11.36 -3.52 7.77
C PHE A 44 -12.56 -2.66 8.21
N TRP A 45 -12.36 -1.81 9.23
CA TRP A 45 -13.42 -1.04 9.87
C TRP A 45 -13.39 0.44 9.50
N HIS A 46 -12.49 0.82 8.59
CA HIS A 46 -12.41 2.19 8.11
C HIS A 46 -12.96 2.30 6.68
N GLY A 47 -13.83 3.27 6.47
CA GLY A 47 -14.41 3.62 5.19
C GLY A 47 -13.41 4.38 4.32
N ASP A 48 -13.47 4.16 3.00
CA ASP A 48 -12.76 4.98 2.03
C ASP A 48 -13.72 5.38 0.90
N ASN A 49 -14.09 6.66 0.88
CA ASN A 49 -15.01 7.26 -0.10
C ASN A 49 -14.29 7.89 -1.30
N PHE A 50 -13.01 7.60 -1.52
CA PHE A 50 -12.23 8.27 -2.55
C PHE A 50 -11.35 7.35 -3.39
N HIS A 51 -10.49 6.55 -2.77
CA HIS A 51 -9.55 5.67 -3.47
C HIS A 51 -10.19 4.33 -3.86
N ARG A 52 -10.97 3.74 -2.96
CA ARG A 52 -11.54 2.38 -3.05
C ARG A 52 -13.07 2.37 -3.01
N GLY A 53 -13.70 3.48 -2.68
CA GLY A 53 -15.14 3.71 -2.86
C GLY A 53 -15.43 5.14 -3.31
N ASN A 54 -16.68 5.55 -3.13
CA ASN A 54 -17.19 6.89 -3.40
C ASN A 54 -18.15 7.32 -2.26
N ASP A 55 -18.71 8.52 -2.33
CA ASP A 55 -19.59 9.07 -1.29
C ASP A 55 -20.89 8.27 -1.08
N GLU A 56 -21.43 7.65 -2.13
CA GLU A 56 -22.65 6.84 -2.06
C GLU A 56 -22.36 5.40 -1.59
N SER A 57 -21.18 4.89 -1.93
CA SER A 57 -20.75 3.51 -1.66
C SER A 57 -19.29 3.51 -1.20
N PRO A 58 -19.03 3.86 0.07
CA PRO A 58 -17.68 3.87 0.62
C PRO A 58 -17.13 2.45 0.59
N GLY A 59 -15.84 2.32 0.23
CA GLY A 59 -15.12 1.07 0.38
C GLY A 59 -14.76 0.81 1.84
N ARG A 60 -14.21 -0.38 2.13
CA ARG A 60 -13.55 -0.73 3.39
C ARG A 60 -12.05 -0.92 3.21
N VAL A 61 -11.29 -0.24 4.04
CA VAL A 61 -9.82 -0.33 4.16
C VAL A 61 -9.43 -0.63 5.60
N VAL A 62 -8.17 -1.02 5.82
CA VAL A 62 -7.73 -1.37 7.16
C VAL A 62 -7.40 -0.14 8.01
N THR A 63 -7.72 -0.25 9.31
CA THR A 63 -7.18 0.58 10.40
C THR A 63 -6.64 -0.33 11.50
N LEU A 64 -5.98 0.25 12.50
CA LEU A 64 -5.53 -0.43 13.71
C LEU A 64 -6.48 -0.13 14.87
N ILE A 65 -6.79 -1.16 15.64
CA ILE A 65 -7.55 -1.08 16.89
C ILE A 65 -6.62 -1.54 18.00
N GLU A 66 -6.60 -0.83 19.13
CA GLU A 66 -5.82 -1.22 20.30
C GLU A 66 -6.27 -2.60 20.82
N ASP A 67 -5.29 -3.44 21.11
CA ASP A 67 -5.46 -4.80 21.62
C ASP A 67 -4.10 -5.26 22.15
N ASP A 68 -3.92 -5.24 23.47
CA ASP A 68 -2.63 -5.42 24.15
C ASP A 68 -1.99 -6.79 23.85
N ASP A 69 -2.79 -7.80 23.54
CA ASP A 69 -2.33 -9.16 23.23
C ASP A 69 -2.14 -9.39 21.71
N ALA A 70 -2.41 -8.38 20.88
CA ALA A 70 -2.36 -8.52 19.43
C ALA A 70 -1.03 -8.06 18.83
N THR A 71 -0.62 -8.79 17.79
CA THR A 71 0.47 -8.38 16.89
C THR A 71 -0.08 -8.07 15.50
N THR A 72 0.46 -7.03 14.87
CA THR A 72 0.14 -6.70 13.48
C THR A 72 1.41 -6.69 12.64
N TRP A 73 1.43 -7.56 11.64
CA TRP A 73 2.52 -7.66 10.68
C TRP A 73 2.38 -6.69 9.51
N GLY A 74 3.51 -6.16 9.06
CA GLY A 74 3.59 -5.15 8.02
C GLY A 74 5.02 -4.88 7.56
N VAL A 75 5.27 -3.67 7.07
CA VAL A 75 6.57 -3.24 6.56
C VAL A 75 6.94 -1.91 7.20
N ALA A 76 8.15 -1.79 7.74
CA ALA A 76 8.71 -0.51 8.17
C ALA A 76 9.68 0.04 7.10
N PHE A 77 9.60 1.35 6.85
CA PHE A 77 10.40 2.06 5.85
C PHE A 77 11.30 3.10 6.52
N GLU A 78 12.63 3.01 6.35
CA GLU A 78 13.58 4.02 6.84
C GLU A 78 13.62 5.20 5.87
N VAL A 79 13.22 6.39 6.33
CA VAL A 79 13.32 7.65 5.59
C VAL A 79 14.35 8.57 6.24
N SER A 80 15.07 9.37 5.45
CA SER A 80 16.15 10.24 5.95
C SER A 80 16.31 11.53 5.14
N GLY A 81 16.86 12.57 5.78
CA GLY A 81 17.15 13.86 5.11
C GLY A 81 15.91 14.51 4.48
N SER A 82 16.05 15.01 3.25
CA SER A 82 14.95 15.66 2.50
C SER A 82 13.75 14.75 2.23
N GLN A 83 13.93 13.43 2.28
CA GLN A 83 12.86 12.44 2.09
C GLN A 83 11.85 12.46 3.25
N LEU A 84 12.29 12.90 4.43
CA LEU A 84 11.49 12.94 5.64
C LEU A 84 10.37 13.98 5.50
N GLU A 85 10.69 15.21 5.08
CA GLU A 85 9.69 16.27 4.91
C GLU A 85 8.65 15.94 3.84
N GLU A 86 9.04 15.35 2.70
CA GLU A 86 8.11 14.93 1.65
C GLU A 86 7.18 13.80 2.11
N SER A 87 7.74 12.79 2.78
CA SER A 87 6.96 11.65 3.30
C SER A 87 5.98 12.12 4.37
N LEU A 88 6.42 12.97 5.29
CA LEU A 88 5.54 13.57 6.30
C LEU A 88 4.51 14.50 5.70
N LYS A 89 4.82 15.25 4.65
CA LYS A 89 3.83 16.11 3.98
C LYS A 89 2.76 15.27 3.30
N TYR A 90 3.16 14.21 2.60
CA TYR A 90 2.23 13.23 2.03
C TYR A 90 1.33 12.61 3.11
N LEU A 91 1.90 12.26 4.26
CA LEU A 91 1.17 11.62 5.36
C LEU A 91 0.31 12.63 6.16
N ASN A 92 0.77 13.87 6.36
CA ASN A 92 0.05 14.96 7.01
C ASN A 92 -1.18 15.41 6.20
N VAL A 93 -1.14 15.30 4.87
CA VAL A 93 -2.34 15.54 4.03
C VAL A 93 -3.45 14.55 4.39
N ARG A 94 -3.11 13.32 4.80
CA ARG A 94 -4.10 12.35 5.27
C ARG A 94 -4.64 12.71 6.66
N GLU A 95 -3.82 13.26 7.55
CA GLU A 95 -4.25 13.72 8.89
C GLU A 95 -5.10 15.00 8.86
N THR A 96 -4.65 16.03 8.16
CA THR A 96 -5.13 17.41 8.35
C THR A 96 -6.36 17.73 7.49
N VAL A 97 -6.46 17.12 6.30
CA VAL A 97 -7.52 17.43 5.32
C VAL A 97 -8.72 16.48 5.47
N ARG A 98 -8.50 15.26 5.96
CA ARG A 98 -9.55 14.22 6.06
C ARG A 98 -10.05 13.94 7.48
N GLY A 99 -9.42 14.48 8.52
CA GLY A 99 -9.83 14.33 9.92
C GLY A 99 -9.74 12.89 10.44
N GLY A 100 -9.65 12.70 11.76
CA GLY A 100 -9.76 11.39 12.41
C GLY A 100 -8.60 10.42 12.17
N TYR A 101 -7.38 10.92 11.97
CA TYR A 101 -6.16 10.11 12.00
C TYR A 101 -5.27 10.59 13.14
N VAL A 102 -4.60 9.66 13.81
CA VAL A 102 -3.57 9.92 14.81
C VAL A 102 -2.25 9.28 14.41
N THR A 103 -1.17 9.90 14.84
CA THR A 103 0.19 9.37 14.73
C THR A 103 0.67 8.88 16.08
N LYS A 104 1.26 7.68 16.09
CA LYS A 104 1.88 7.09 17.28
C LYS A 104 3.29 6.61 16.96
N MET A 105 4.20 6.78 17.92
CA MET A 105 5.48 6.06 17.90
C MET A 105 5.27 4.71 18.57
N VAL A 106 5.66 3.65 17.89
CA VAL A 106 5.55 2.27 18.36
C VAL A 106 6.87 1.55 18.17
N ASP A 107 7.09 0.50 18.95
CA ASP A 107 8.20 -0.41 18.71
C ASP A 107 7.85 -1.33 17.54
N PHE A 108 8.71 -1.32 16.52
CA PHE A 108 8.66 -2.23 15.41
C PHE A 108 9.73 -3.30 15.60
N PHE A 109 9.30 -4.55 15.59
CA PHE A 109 10.11 -5.75 15.74
C PHE A 109 10.38 -6.32 14.36
N PRO A 110 11.58 -6.13 13.80
CA PRO A 110 11.84 -6.61 12.47
C PRO A 110 11.93 -8.14 12.42
N HIS A 111 11.53 -8.74 11.31
CA HIS A 111 11.61 -10.18 11.13
C HIS A 111 13.07 -10.66 11.00
N GLY A 112 13.36 -11.81 11.62
CA GLY A 112 14.69 -12.40 11.71
C GLY A 112 15.19 -12.49 13.14
N GLU A 113 16.11 -13.43 13.39
CA GLU A 113 16.71 -13.65 14.71
C GLU A 113 17.63 -12.48 15.12
N ASP A 114 17.71 -12.20 16.42
CA ASP A 114 18.64 -11.24 17.05
C ASP A 114 18.57 -9.79 16.55
N ARG A 115 17.41 -9.38 16.02
CA ARG A 115 17.17 -7.99 15.57
C ARG A 115 16.63 -7.15 16.73
N SER A 116 17.31 -6.06 17.08
CA SER A 116 16.76 -5.11 18.06
C SER A 116 15.55 -4.35 17.49
N PRO A 117 14.52 -4.08 18.32
CA PRO A 117 13.39 -3.24 17.91
C PRO A 117 13.85 -1.84 17.51
N VAL A 118 13.10 -1.22 16.59
CA VAL A 118 13.30 0.18 16.20
C VAL A 118 12.00 0.96 16.36
N HIS A 119 12.09 2.22 16.76
CA HIS A 119 10.91 3.07 16.86
C HIS A 119 10.39 3.47 15.47
N ALA A 120 9.14 3.14 15.19
CA ALA A 120 8.46 3.49 13.95
C ALA A 120 7.22 4.36 14.21
N LEU A 121 6.98 5.30 13.31
CA LEU A 121 5.76 6.10 13.25
C LEU A 121 4.68 5.29 12.55
N VAL A 122 3.52 5.16 13.18
CA VAL A 122 2.32 4.53 12.61
C VAL A 122 1.17 5.53 12.55
N TYR A 123 0.39 5.45 11.46
CA TYR A 123 -0.78 6.30 11.22
C TYR A 123 -2.05 5.49 11.40
N ILE A 124 -2.93 5.90 12.29
CA ILE A 124 -4.12 5.13 12.68
C ILE A 124 -5.37 5.98 12.45
N ALA A 125 -6.33 5.47 11.67
CA ALA A 125 -7.64 6.10 11.59
C ALA A 125 -8.43 5.75 12.86
N THR A 126 -8.79 6.75 13.65
CA THR A 126 -9.44 6.56 14.94
C THR A 126 -10.92 6.22 14.79
N THR A 127 -11.54 5.77 15.88
CA THR A 127 -12.98 5.55 15.98
C THR A 127 -13.80 6.83 15.86
N ASP A 128 -13.20 7.99 16.17
CA ASP A 128 -13.82 9.31 16.05
C ASP A 128 -13.84 9.83 14.60
N ASN A 129 -13.21 9.10 13.67
CA ASN A 129 -13.22 9.44 12.27
C ASN A 129 -14.66 9.31 11.70
N PRO A 130 -15.19 10.30 10.97
CA PRO A 130 -16.51 10.20 10.33
C PRO A 130 -16.65 9.01 9.36
N LEU A 131 -15.53 8.51 8.82
CA LEU A 131 -15.48 7.34 7.97
C LEU A 131 -15.26 6.04 8.76
N TYR A 132 -15.22 6.05 10.09
CA TYR A 132 -15.18 4.82 10.86
C TYR A 132 -16.51 4.07 10.73
N LEU A 133 -16.49 2.93 10.02
CA LEU A 133 -17.66 2.10 9.78
C LEU A 133 -17.86 1.03 10.85
N GLY A 134 -16.85 0.84 11.71
CA GLY A 134 -16.92 -0.09 12.83
C GLY A 134 -16.92 -1.58 12.46
N PRO A 135 -17.09 -2.43 13.49
CA PRO A 135 -17.20 -3.87 13.35
C PRO A 135 -18.38 -4.27 12.47
N ALA A 136 -18.15 -5.29 11.65
CA ALA A 136 -19.16 -5.97 10.85
C ALA A 136 -18.66 -7.40 10.60
N SER A 137 -19.57 -8.30 10.21
CA SER A 137 -19.19 -9.67 9.86
C SER A 137 -18.27 -9.72 8.64
N PRO A 138 -17.40 -10.74 8.50
CA PRO A 138 -16.61 -10.94 7.30
C PRO A 138 -17.45 -10.97 6.02
N GLU A 139 -18.67 -11.49 6.09
CA GLU A 139 -19.64 -11.58 4.99
C GLU A 139 -20.11 -10.20 4.55
N GLU A 140 -20.53 -9.34 5.48
CA GLU A 140 -20.95 -7.96 5.19
C GLU A 140 -19.78 -7.13 4.63
N ILE A 141 -18.60 -7.26 5.25
CA ILE A 141 -17.39 -6.56 4.79
C ILE A 141 -17.00 -7.05 3.39
N GLY A 142 -17.00 -8.37 3.17
CA GLY A 142 -16.65 -8.99 1.90
C GLY A 142 -17.62 -8.59 0.77
N ALA A 143 -18.92 -8.56 1.04
CA ALA A 143 -19.94 -8.12 0.10
C ALA A 143 -19.74 -6.65 -0.31
N GLN A 144 -19.48 -5.77 0.66
CA GLN A 144 -19.18 -4.37 0.39
C GLN A 144 -17.90 -4.22 -0.45
N ILE A 145 -16.80 -4.89 -0.06
CA ILE A 145 -15.53 -4.83 -0.78
C ILE A 145 -15.66 -5.37 -2.21
N ALA A 146 -16.47 -6.41 -2.43
CA ALA A 146 -16.68 -6.98 -3.74
C ALA A 146 -17.21 -5.93 -4.72
N VAL A 147 -18.19 -5.12 -4.33
CA VAL A 147 -18.88 -4.21 -5.27
C VAL A 147 -18.30 -2.79 -5.33
N CYS A 148 -17.53 -2.36 -4.32
CA CYS A 148 -17.01 -0.99 -4.25
C CYS A 148 -15.83 -0.71 -5.20
N LYS A 149 -15.83 0.50 -5.75
CA LYS A 149 -14.76 1.06 -6.59
C LYS A 149 -14.61 2.55 -6.33
N GLY A 150 -13.36 3.00 -6.23
CA GLY A 150 -13.01 4.42 -6.15
C GLY A 150 -12.06 4.86 -7.25
N LYS A 151 -11.51 6.06 -7.09
CA LYS A 151 -10.59 6.71 -8.04
C LYS A 151 -9.34 5.89 -8.34
N THR A 152 -8.87 5.10 -7.37
CA THR A 152 -7.62 4.31 -7.46
C THR A 152 -7.89 2.84 -7.78
N GLY A 153 -9.14 2.46 -8.06
CA GLY A 153 -9.50 1.12 -8.50
C GLY A 153 -10.53 0.43 -7.59
N HIS A 154 -10.74 -0.86 -7.84
CA HIS A 154 -11.68 -1.68 -7.07
C HIS A 154 -11.18 -1.87 -5.64
N ASN A 155 -12.11 -1.95 -4.69
CA ASN A 155 -11.77 -2.28 -3.31
C ASN A 155 -11.25 -3.71 -3.18
N LEU A 156 -11.77 -4.63 -3.99
CA LEU A 156 -11.30 -6.02 -4.04
C LEU A 156 -9.79 -6.11 -4.29
N GLU A 157 -9.23 -5.26 -5.16
CA GLU A 157 -7.79 -5.24 -5.41
C GLU A 157 -6.99 -4.89 -4.15
N TYR A 158 -7.48 -3.96 -3.33
CA TYR A 158 -6.83 -3.61 -2.05
C TYR A 158 -6.77 -4.83 -1.11
N LEU A 159 -7.90 -5.53 -0.99
CA LEU A 159 -8.02 -6.73 -0.15
C LEU A 159 -7.05 -7.83 -0.63
N LEU A 160 -7.08 -8.14 -1.93
CA LEU A 160 -6.26 -9.20 -2.51
C LEU A 160 -4.76 -8.89 -2.44
N ARG A 161 -4.35 -7.62 -2.64
CA ARG A 161 -2.93 -7.24 -2.50
C ARG A 161 -2.44 -7.37 -1.06
N LEU A 162 -3.28 -7.05 -0.07
CA LEU A 162 -2.93 -7.23 1.33
C LEU A 162 -2.86 -8.71 1.72
N ALA A 163 -3.82 -9.52 1.27
CA ALA A 163 -3.81 -10.96 1.48
C ALA A 163 -2.58 -11.63 0.83
N GLU A 164 -2.21 -11.20 -0.37
CA GLU A 164 -1.02 -11.67 -1.07
C GLU A 164 0.26 -11.31 -0.31
N PHE A 165 0.39 -10.07 0.19
CA PHE A 165 1.51 -9.68 1.05
C PHE A 165 1.63 -10.60 2.27
N MET A 166 0.52 -10.86 2.96
CA MET A 166 0.52 -11.72 4.14
C MET A 166 0.94 -13.15 3.81
N ARG A 167 0.42 -13.75 2.72
CA ARG A 167 0.82 -15.10 2.29
C ARG A 167 2.30 -15.19 1.91
N SER A 168 2.79 -14.22 1.16
CA SER A 168 4.13 -14.28 0.57
C SER A 168 5.23 -13.81 1.52
N SER A 169 4.95 -12.82 2.37
CA SER A 169 5.96 -12.20 3.24
C SER A 169 5.85 -12.63 4.70
N CYS A 170 4.67 -13.09 5.13
CA CYS A 170 4.39 -13.48 6.51
C CYS A 170 3.69 -14.87 6.58
N PRO A 171 4.21 -15.93 5.92
CA PRO A 171 3.50 -17.22 5.79
C PRO A 171 3.26 -17.94 7.12
N HIS A 172 3.97 -17.55 8.18
CA HIS A 172 3.85 -18.09 9.54
C HIS A 172 2.81 -17.35 10.38
N VAL A 173 2.17 -16.32 9.83
CA VAL A 173 1.22 -15.45 10.53
C VAL A 173 -0.19 -15.70 10.00
N GLU A 174 -1.10 -16.01 10.91
CA GLU A 174 -2.50 -16.20 10.58
C GLU A 174 -3.31 -14.93 10.86
N ASP A 175 -3.75 -14.24 9.80
CA ASP A 175 -4.68 -13.11 9.90
C ASP A 175 -6.10 -13.58 9.54
N HIS A 176 -6.76 -14.23 10.50
CA HIS A 176 -8.11 -14.78 10.32
C HIS A 176 -9.11 -13.72 9.80
N HIS A 177 -9.01 -12.47 10.27
CA HIS A 177 -9.92 -11.40 9.86
C HIS A 177 -9.76 -11.10 8.36
N LEU A 178 -8.52 -10.94 7.89
CA LEU A 178 -8.20 -10.70 6.49
C LEU A 178 -8.66 -11.85 5.60
N PHE A 179 -8.32 -13.09 5.95
CA PHE A 179 -8.60 -14.25 5.11
C PHE A 179 -10.08 -14.66 5.09
N ALA A 180 -10.82 -14.43 6.18
CA ALA A 180 -12.27 -14.61 6.20
C ALA A 180 -12.97 -13.62 5.26
N ILE A 181 -12.57 -12.34 5.30
CA ILE A 181 -13.10 -11.30 4.40
C ILE A 181 -12.77 -11.61 2.94
N GLU A 182 -11.54 -12.06 2.65
CA GLU A 182 -11.15 -12.47 1.30
C GLU A 182 -12.03 -13.60 0.77
N THR A 183 -12.26 -14.62 1.59
CA THR A 183 -13.13 -15.75 1.22
C THR A 183 -14.55 -15.28 0.93
N ALA A 184 -15.11 -14.43 1.80
CA ALA A 184 -16.44 -13.85 1.61
C ALA A 184 -16.53 -13.00 0.34
N ALA A 185 -15.56 -12.10 0.11
CA ALA A 185 -15.54 -11.23 -1.06
C ALA A 185 -15.43 -12.04 -2.37
N LEU A 186 -14.54 -13.05 -2.41
CA LEU A 186 -14.40 -13.93 -3.57
C LEU A 186 -15.66 -14.75 -3.83
N THR A 187 -16.33 -15.22 -2.77
CA THR A 187 -17.62 -15.91 -2.89
C THR A 187 -18.67 -15.03 -3.55
N VAL A 188 -18.79 -13.76 -3.12
CA VAL A 188 -19.70 -12.80 -3.74
C VAL A 188 -19.35 -12.55 -5.22
N VAL A 189 -18.07 -12.37 -5.53
CA VAL A 189 -17.61 -12.20 -6.92
C VAL A 189 -17.97 -13.42 -7.77
N SER A 190 -17.78 -14.64 -7.25
CA SER A 190 -18.17 -15.87 -7.96
C SER A 190 -19.67 -15.91 -8.25
N TYR A 191 -20.53 -15.53 -7.30
CA TYR A 191 -21.96 -15.44 -7.53
C TYR A 191 -22.35 -14.38 -8.58
N LEU A 192 -21.74 -13.19 -8.52
CA LEU A 192 -22.00 -12.13 -9.49
C LEU A 192 -21.58 -12.54 -10.91
N LEU A 193 -20.45 -13.23 -11.05
CA LEU A 193 -19.99 -13.76 -12.33
C LEU A 193 -20.93 -14.84 -12.88
N ALA A 194 -21.37 -15.77 -12.03
CA ALA A 194 -22.32 -16.81 -12.43
C ALA A 194 -23.66 -16.21 -12.90
N ALA A 195 -24.21 -15.27 -12.14
CA ALA A 195 -25.45 -14.57 -12.51
C ALA A 195 -25.31 -13.80 -13.84
N HIS A 196 -24.16 -13.19 -14.09
CA HIS A 196 -23.89 -12.49 -15.34
C HIS A 196 -23.86 -13.45 -16.55
N VAL A 197 -23.19 -14.60 -16.42
CA VAL A 197 -23.13 -15.63 -17.48
C VAL A 197 -24.53 -16.20 -17.77
N SER A 198 -25.30 -16.52 -16.74
CA SER A 198 -26.70 -16.98 -16.91
C SER A 198 -27.58 -15.91 -17.56
N GLY A 199 -27.39 -14.63 -17.23
CA GLY A 199 -28.07 -13.51 -17.85
C GLY A 199 -27.77 -13.39 -19.35
N ILE A 200 -26.50 -13.49 -19.75
CA ILE A 200 -26.09 -13.46 -21.17
C ILE A 200 -26.74 -14.59 -21.97
N HIS A 201 -26.81 -15.80 -21.42
CA HIS A 201 -27.46 -16.92 -22.10
C HIS A 201 -28.96 -16.69 -22.30
N SER A 202 -29.64 -16.08 -21.32
CA SER A 202 -31.06 -15.74 -21.44
C SER A 202 -31.33 -14.66 -22.50
N GLU A 203 -30.49 -13.63 -22.59
CA GLU A 203 -30.63 -12.57 -23.61
C GLU A 203 -30.32 -13.05 -25.02
N GLN A 204 -29.31 -13.91 -25.19
CA GLN A 204 -29.01 -14.53 -26.49
C GLN A 204 -30.12 -15.46 -26.96
N GLN A 205 -30.78 -16.18 -26.05
CA GLN A 205 -31.89 -17.07 -26.39
C GLN A 205 -33.16 -16.30 -26.80
N VAL A 206 -33.46 -15.18 -26.15
CA VAL A 206 -34.55 -14.28 -26.58
C VAL A 206 -34.25 -13.67 -27.96
N ARG A 207 -33.01 -13.24 -28.21
CA ARG A 207 -32.62 -12.65 -29.49
C ARG A 207 -32.63 -13.63 -30.66
N ASN A 208 -32.27 -14.90 -30.42
CA ASN A 208 -32.32 -15.96 -31.44
C ASN A 208 -33.74 -16.48 -31.71
N GLN A 209 -34.72 -16.16 -30.85
CA GLN A 209 -36.13 -16.49 -31.06
C GLN A 209 -36.93 -15.38 -31.77
N SER A 210 -36.41 -14.16 -31.85
CA SER A 210 -37.02 -13.05 -32.58
C SER A 210 -36.50 -12.97 -34.03
N VAL A 211 -37.11 -13.75 -34.93
CA VAL A 211 -37.09 -13.52 -36.38
C VAL A 211 -38.19 -12.49 -36.70
N PRO A 212 -37.96 -11.43 -37.52
CA PRO A 212 -38.96 -10.39 -37.70
C PRO A 212 -40.03 -10.82 -38.72
N SER A 213 -41.29 -10.90 -38.28
CA SER A 213 -42.43 -10.62 -39.15
C SER A 213 -42.76 -9.13 -39.03
N SER A 214 -42.77 -8.45 -40.18
CA SER A 214 -42.99 -7.02 -40.40
C SER A 214 -44.15 -6.39 -39.60
N SER A 215 -43.90 -5.29 -38.89
CA SER A 215 -44.60 -3.98 -39.05
C SER A 215 -44.31 -2.96 -37.92
N SER A 216 -43.84 -1.78 -38.34
CA SER A 216 -43.92 -0.41 -37.77
C SER A 216 -43.43 -0.05 -36.34
N PRO A 217 -42.96 1.21 -36.13
CA PRO A 217 -42.13 1.59 -35.00
C PRO A 217 -42.95 2.19 -33.85
N GLY A 218 -42.75 1.67 -32.64
CA GLY A 218 -43.28 2.21 -31.40
C GLY A 218 -42.24 2.08 -30.29
N ALA A 219 -41.96 3.19 -29.61
CA ALA A 219 -40.86 3.39 -28.69
C ALA A 219 -40.78 2.38 -27.54
N ALA A 220 -39.56 1.91 -27.25
CA ALA A 220 -39.16 1.49 -25.90
C ALA A 220 -37.66 1.72 -25.72
N ARG A 221 -37.31 2.74 -24.93
CA ARG A 221 -35.95 2.92 -24.38
C ARG A 221 -35.75 1.81 -23.34
N ALA A 222 -34.93 0.81 -23.68
CA ALA A 222 -34.37 -0.09 -22.68
C ALA A 222 -33.19 0.62 -22.00
N LEU A 223 -33.29 0.78 -20.68
CA LEU A 223 -32.19 1.21 -19.82
C LEU A 223 -31.10 0.13 -19.86
N ALA A 224 -30.02 0.40 -20.59
CA ALA A 224 -28.80 -0.39 -20.52
C ALA A 224 -28.11 -0.13 -19.18
N LEU A 225 -28.05 -1.15 -18.32
CA LEU A 225 -27.13 -1.17 -17.17
C LEU A 225 -25.73 -1.63 -17.65
N PRO A 226 -24.64 -1.15 -17.02
CA PRO A 226 -23.34 -1.12 -17.66
C PRO A 226 -22.59 -2.46 -17.50
N GLY A 227 -22.57 -3.26 -18.57
CA GLY A 227 -21.74 -4.48 -18.68
C GLY A 227 -20.21 -4.25 -18.56
N CYS A 228 -19.75 -3.00 -18.53
CA CYS A 228 -18.32 -2.67 -18.41
C CYS A 228 -17.72 -2.90 -17.02
N ALA A 229 -18.51 -2.95 -15.95
CA ALA A 229 -17.96 -3.09 -14.59
C ALA A 229 -17.46 -4.52 -14.29
N VAL A 230 -18.10 -5.54 -14.87
CA VAL A 230 -17.81 -6.95 -14.59
C VAL A 230 -16.53 -7.42 -15.31
N VAL A 231 -16.29 -6.94 -16.53
CA VAL A 231 -15.07 -7.28 -17.30
C VAL A 231 -13.80 -6.72 -16.62
N ALA A 232 -13.89 -5.56 -15.97
CA ALA A 232 -12.78 -4.98 -15.22
C ALA A 232 -12.38 -5.80 -13.98
N MET A 233 -13.34 -6.50 -13.33
CA MET A 233 -13.03 -7.41 -12.22
C MET A 233 -12.21 -8.62 -12.66
N VAL A 234 -12.53 -9.20 -13.81
CA VAL A 234 -11.88 -10.42 -14.33
C VAL A 234 -10.40 -10.15 -14.66
N VAL A 235 -10.08 -8.97 -15.20
CA VAL A 235 -8.69 -8.57 -15.46
C VAL A 235 -7.89 -8.41 -14.16
N ALA A 236 -8.50 -7.85 -13.11
CA ALA A 236 -7.82 -7.67 -11.81
C ALA A 236 -7.50 -9.00 -11.12
N VAL A 237 -8.41 -9.98 -11.17
CA VAL A 237 -8.19 -11.33 -10.58
C VAL A 237 -7.26 -12.18 -11.45
N GLY A 238 -7.36 -12.08 -12.78
CA GLY A 238 -6.51 -12.83 -13.72
C GLY A 238 -5.05 -12.39 -13.72
N GLN A 239 -4.76 -11.09 -13.59
CA GLN A 239 -3.38 -10.59 -13.55
C GLN A 239 -2.61 -10.96 -12.27
N LEU A 240 -3.30 -11.22 -11.15
CA LEU A 240 -2.67 -11.71 -9.93
C LEU A 240 -2.21 -13.18 -10.04
N ARG A 241 -2.93 -14.02 -10.79
CA ARG A 241 -2.57 -15.44 -10.97
C ARG A 241 -1.46 -15.69 -12.00
N VAL A 242 -1.30 -14.81 -12.99
CA VAL A 242 -0.26 -14.97 -14.04
C VAL A 242 1.11 -14.42 -13.60
N GLY A 243 1.18 -13.63 -12.51
CA GLY A 243 2.44 -13.11 -11.96
C GLY A 243 3.21 -14.08 -11.05
N ALA A 244 2.64 -15.23 -10.68
CA ALA A 244 3.21 -16.13 -9.66
C ALA A 244 4.27 -17.13 -10.20
N VAL A 245 4.65 -17.06 -11.49
CA VAL A 245 5.68 -17.92 -12.08
C VAL A 245 6.72 -17.10 -12.85
N ALA A 246 7.37 -16.16 -12.18
CA ALA A 246 8.72 -15.66 -12.52
C ALA A 246 9.16 -14.61 -11.49
N GLY A 247 9.89 -15.01 -10.44
CA GLY A 247 10.38 -14.01 -9.49
C GLY A 247 11.15 -14.51 -8.27
N GLY A 248 11.65 -15.74 -8.26
CA GLY A 248 12.66 -16.13 -7.28
C GLY A 248 14.01 -15.55 -7.70
N ARG A 249 14.41 -14.40 -7.13
CA ARG A 249 15.81 -13.96 -6.91
C ARG A 249 15.86 -12.54 -6.31
N TYR A 250 16.43 -12.46 -5.11
CA TYR A 250 17.17 -11.32 -4.52
C TYR A 250 16.57 -9.90 -4.64
N PHE A 251 15.97 -9.41 -3.55
CA PHE A 251 15.94 -7.98 -3.26
C PHE A 251 17.34 -7.55 -2.80
N GLY A 252 18.15 -7.07 -3.75
CA GLY A 252 19.47 -6.52 -3.51
C GLY A 252 19.86 -5.53 -4.62
N GLU A 253 20.31 -4.35 -4.20
CA GLU A 253 20.94 -3.28 -4.97
C GLU A 253 20.09 -2.55 -6.04
N GLY A 254 19.46 -1.45 -5.63
CA GLY A 254 19.19 -0.34 -6.54
C GLY A 254 20.48 0.44 -6.82
N ARG A 255 21.10 0.23 -7.99
CA ARG A 255 22.13 1.13 -8.56
C ARG A 255 21.49 2.18 -9.46
N GLY A 256 22.11 3.36 -9.49
CA GLY A 256 22.00 4.38 -10.54
C GLY A 256 21.69 5.77 -9.96
N ALA A 257 22.49 6.82 -10.10
CA ALA A 257 23.59 7.04 -11.02
C ALA A 257 24.63 8.03 -10.44
N SER A 258 25.90 7.67 -10.55
CA SER A 258 27.03 8.58 -10.53
C SER A 258 27.18 9.22 -11.92
N ALA A 259 27.03 10.54 -12.01
CA ALA A 259 27.51 11.29 -13.16
C ALA A 259 28.92 11.80 -12.83
N GLY A 260 29.87 11.35 -13.64
CA GLY A 260 31.27 11.76 -13.59
C GLY A 260 31.47 13.19 -14.10
N VAL A 261 32.57 13.73 -13.59
CA VAL A 261 33.28 14.97 -13.89
C VAL A 261 33.64 15.07 -15.38
N GLU A 262 33.52 16.28 -15.96
CA GLU A 262 34.55 16.85 -16.85
C GLU A 262 34.33 18.35 -17.14
N GLY A 263 35.42 19.13 -17.08
CA GLY A 263 35.59 20.37 -17.83
C GLY A 263 35.76 21.67 -17.03
N GLY A 264 37.00 22.20 -16.96
CA GLY A 264 37.22 23.64 -16.70
C GLY A 264 38.57 24.01 -16.10
N ALA A 265 39.53 24.33 -16.95
CA ALA A 265 40.94 24.57 -16.67
C ALA A 265 41.30 25.80 -15.80
N CYS A 266 42.40 25.70 -15.05
CA CYS A 266 43.43 26.73 -14.79
C CYS A 266 44.48 26.10 -13.83
N GLY A 267 45.80 26.17 -13.93
CA GLY A 267 46.77 26.71 -14.86
C GLY A 267 48.13 26.32 -14.24
N GLN A 268 48.99 25.63 -14.99
CA GLN A 268 50.37 25.35 -14.55
C GLN A 268 51.26 26.54 -14.91
N SER A 269 52.01 27.04 -13.94
CA SER A 269 53.29 27.72 -14.18
C SER A 269 54.35 27.14 -13.24
N ARG A 270 55.41 26.64 -13.87
CA ARG A 270 56.65 26.10 -13.31
C ARG A 270 57.61 27.21 -12.89
N GLN A 271 58.67 26.76 -12.21
CA GLN A 271 59.96 27.36 -11.83
C GLN A 271 60.00 27.69 -10.33
N GLY A 272 60.96 27.25 -9.53
CA GLY A 272 62.28 26.66 -9.76
C GLY A 272 63.16 27.11 -8.59
N GLY A 273 63.99 26.24 -8.01
CA GLY A 273 64.92 26.66 -6.95
C GLY A 273 65.45 25.53 -6.08
N LEU A 274 66.65 25.06 -6.43
CA LEU A 274 67.52 24.17 -5.67
C LEU A 274 68.29 24.94 -4.56
N GLN A 275 68.92 24.15 -3.66
CA GLN A 275 69.89 24.46 -2.58
C GLN A 275 69.25 24.53 -1.18
N GLY A 276 69.74 23.90 -0.12
CA GLY A 276 70.93 23.08 0.10
C GLY A 276 71.33 23.13 1.60
N ALA A 277 71.72 21.97 2.15
CA ALA A 277 72.65 21.74 3.27
C ALA A 277 72.31 22.08 4.75
N GLY A 278 72.69 21.13 5.62
CA GLY A 278 73.04 21.27 7.05
C GLY A 278 71.92 20.86 8.02
N GLY A 279 72.06 19.96 8.99
CA GLY A 279 73.24 19.33 9.62
C GLY A 279 73.04 19.33 11.15
N GLY A 280 73.21 18.16 11.81
CA GLY A 280 73.27 17.97 13.27
C GLY A 280 71.90 17.89 13.95
N GLY A 281 71.58 16.93 14.82
CA GLY A 281 72.38 16.14 15.76
C GLY A 281 71.89 16.43 17.18
N GLY A 282 71.53 15.41 17.97
CA GLY A 282 71.26 15.57 19.40
C GLY A 282 70.19 14.66 19.98
N GLU A 283 70.62 13.52 20.50
CA GLU A 283 69.90 12.63 21.41
C GLU A 283 69.75 13.20 22.83
N ALA A 284 68.76 12.62 23.53
CA ALA A 284 68.73 12.31 24.97
C ALA A 284 68.72 13.44 26.01
N GLY A 285 67.59 13.48 26.73
CA GLY A 285 67.40 14.05 28.07
C GLY A 285 66.12 13.47 28.65
#